data_AF-T1CP98-F1
#
_entry.id   AF-T1CP98-F1
#
_cell.length_a   1.000
_cell.length_b   1.000
_cell.length_c   1.000
_cell.angle_alpha   90.00
_cell.angle_beta   90.00
_cell.angle_gamma   90.00
#
_symmetry.space_group_name_H-M   'P 1'
#
loop_
_entity.id
_entity.type
_entity.pdbx_description
1 polymer ?
#
loop_
_entity_poly.entity_id
_entity_poly.type
_entity_poly.pdbx_seq_one_letter_code
_entity_poly.pdbx_strand_id
1 'polypeptide(L)' 'MGGQDYTTVISVSQTPKEAFDAIINVRGWWSEAIEGRTDKVGDVFSYHYEDVHHCKMELVELVPNKKVAWLVTENH' A
#
# COMPACT_ATOMS: atom_id res chain seq x y z
N MET A 1 10.40 -23.05 1.51
CA MET A 1 10.00 -23.08 0.09
C MET A 1 9.96 -21.63 -0.38
N GLY A 2 10.84 -21.23 -1.29
CA GLY A 2 10.82 -19.88 -1.84
C GLY A 2 9.66 -19.79 -2.83
N GLY A 3 8.64 -18.99 -2.49
CA GLY A 3 7.60 -18.62 -3.45
C GLY A 3 8.22 -17.90 -4.64
N GLN A 4 7.61 -18.02 -5.81
CA GLN A 4 7.98 -17.19 -6.95
C GLN A 4 7.42 -15.78 -6.73
N ASP A 5 8.26 -14.77 -6.93
CA ASP A 5 7.80 -13.38 -6.89
C ASP A 5 6.83 -13.13 -8.04
N TYR A 6 5.69 -12.49 -7.74
CA TYR A 6 4.70 -12.10 -8.73
C TYR A 6 4.94 -10.66 -9.19
N THR A 7 4.90 -10.43 -10.51
CA THR A 7 5.00 -9.09 -11.10
C THR A 7 4.03 -8.97 -12.27
N THR A 8 3.30 -7.86 -12.32
CA THR A 8 2.39 -7.53 -13.41
C THR A 8 2.47 -6.05 -13.74
N VAL A 9 1.99 -5.66 -14.92
CA VAL A 9 1.98 -4.27 -15.40
C VAL A 9 0.59 -3.93 -15.90
N ILE A 10 0.06 -2.80 -15.42
CA ILE A 10 -1.19 -2.22 -15.87
C ILE A 10 -0.87 -0.82 -16.41
N SER A 11 -1.39 -0.51 -17.59
CA SER A 11 -1.24 0.81 -18.21
C SER A 11 -2.52 1.63 -18.02
N VAL A 12 -2.37 2.91 -17.67
CA VAL A 12 -3.48 3.87 -17.49
C VAL A 12 -3.21 5.14 -18.30
N SER A 13 -4.27 5.91 -18.58
CA SER A 13 -4.15 7.17 -19.34
C SER A 13 -3.79 8.39 -18.46
N GLN A 14 -3.79 8.22 -17.14
CA GLN A 14 -3.47 9.26 -16.17
C GLN A 14 -1.97 9.59 -16.16
N THR A 15 -1.64 10.80 -15.73
CA THR A 15 -0.25 11.22 -15.54
C THR A 15 0.41 10.44 -14.39
N PRO A 16 1.76 10.36 -14.34
CA PRO A 16 2.46 9.72 -13.22
C PRO A 16 2.10 10.30 -11.86
N LYS A 17 1.79 11.60 -11.80
CA LYS A 17 1.37 12.25 -10.55
C LYS A 17 -0.02 11.80 -10.11
N GLU A 18 -0.99 11.81 -11.00
CA GLU A 18 -2.36 11.37 -10.68
C GLU A 18 -2.39 9.90 -10.27
N ALA A 19 -1.65 9.04 -10.98
CA ALA A 19 -1.52 7.63 -10.63
C ALA A 19 -0.87 7.47 -9.25
N PHE A 20 0.21 8.20 -8.98
CA PHE A 20 0.90 8.14 -7.70
C PHE A 20 0.02 8.63 -6.54
N ASP A 21 -0.62 9.78 -6.69
CA ASP A 21 -1.54 10.35 -5.69
C ASP A 21 -2.70 9.39 -5.39
N ALA A 22 -3.23 8.70 -6.41
CA ALA A 22 -4.25 7.67 -6.23
C ALA A 22 -3.74 6.44 -5.50
N ILE A 23 -2.55 5.94 -5.87
CA ILE A 23 -1.95 4.74 -5.26
C ILE A 23 -1.66 4.96 -3.76
N ILE A 24 -1.09 6.10 -3.38
CA ILE A 24 -0.74 6.38 -1.97
C ILE A 24 -1.96 6.73 -1.10
N ASN A 25 -3.11 7.02 -1.71
CA ASN A 25 -4.36 7.25 -1.00
C ASN A 25 -5.05 5.93 -0.61
N VAL A 26 -4.37 5.11 0.22
CA VAL A 26 -4.87 3.79 0.64
C VAL A 26 -6.25 3.83 1.29
N ARG A 27 -6.60 4.93 1.96
CA ARG A 27 -7.95 5.10 2.54
C ARG A 27 -9.03 5.31 1.49
N GLY A 28 -8.69 5.98 0.39
CA GLY A 28 -9.62 6.28 -0.68
C GLY A 28 -9.97 5.09 -1.57
N TRP A 29 -9.09 4.09 -1.68
CA TRP A 29 -9.32 2.93 -2.54
C TRP A 29 -9.39 1.59 -1.82
N TRP A 30 -8.77 1.44 -0.64
CA TRP A 30 -8.78 0.18 0.10
C TRP A 30 -9.81 0.19 1.24
N SER A 31 -9.65 1.08 2.23
CA SER A 31 -10.59 1.20 3.35
C SER A 31 -10.38 2.45 4.19
N GLU A 32 -11.48 3.11 4.56
CA GLU A 32 -11.46 4.22 5.52
C GLU A 32 -11.08 3.77 6.95
N ALA A 33 -11.25 2.47 7.28
CA ALA A 33 -10.93 1.89 8.58
C ALA A 33 -9.42 1.63 8.80
N ILE A 34 -8.55 2.05 7.87
CA ILE A 34 -7.10 1.94 8.06
C ILE A 34 -6.65 2.79 9.25
N GLU A 35 -6.05 2.13 10.23
CA GLU A 35 -5.52 2.75 11.44
C GLU A 35 -4.02 3.03 11.28
N GLY A 36 -3.55 4.19 11.74
CA GLY A 36 -2.13 4.58 11.66
C GLY A 36 -1.81 5.55 10.53
N ARG A 37 -0.54 5.90 10.36
CA ARG A 37 -0.10 6.86 9.34
C ARG A 37 0.29 6.13 8.06
N THR A 38 0.25 6.83 6.93
CA THR A 38 0.46 6.22 5.60
C THR A 38 1.23 7.13 4.66
N ASP A 39 1.79 8.25 5.15
CA ASP A 39 2.24 9.38 4.32
C ASP A 39 3.77 9.49 4.22
N LYS A 40 4.52 8.85 5.12
CA LYS A 40 5.97 8.97 5.22
C LYS A 40 6.63 7.61 5.40
N VAL A 41 7.87 7.50 4.90
CA VAL A 41 8.69 6.31 5.15
C VAL A 41 8.86 6.10 6.66
N GLY A 42 8.67 4.86 7.10
CA GLY A 42 8.61 4.45 8.50
C GLY A 42 7.21 4.54 9.13
N ASP A 43 6.22 5.09 8.44
CA ASP A 43 4.84 5.03 8.91
C ASP A 43 4.32 3.59 8.85
N VAL A 44 3.58 3.21 9.88
CA VAL A 44 2.96 1.91 10.02
C VAL A 44 1.44 2.09 10.07
N PHE A 45 0.73 1.23 9.35
CA PHE A 45 -0.72 1.16 9.40
C PHE A 45 -1.23 -0.28 9.46
N SER A 46 -2.42 -0.44 10.03
CA SER A 46 -3.15 -1.69 10.09
C SER A 46 -4.42 -1.60 9.26
N TYR A 47 -4.72 -2.67 8.55
CA TYR A 47 -6.00 -2.91 7.91
C TYR A 47 -6.67 -4.10 8.59
N HIS A 48 -7.97 -3.99 8.83
CA HIS A 48 -8.79 -5.10 9.29
C HIS A 48 -10.13 -5.09 8.57
N TYR A 49 -10.67 -6.28 8.32
CA TYR A 49 -12.03 -6.48 7.81
C TYR A 49 -12.72 -7.54 8.65
N GLU A 50 -13.65 -7.07 9.50
CA GLU A 50 -14.33 -7.89 10.50
C GLU A 50 -13.32 -8.80 11.25
N ASP A 51 -13.68 -10.05 11.48
CA ASP A 51 -12.80 -11.10 12.02
C ASP A 51 -12.15 -11.95 10.90
N VAL A 52 -12.20 -11.50 9.64
CA VAL A 52 -11.83 -12.31 8.46
C VAL A 52 -10.40 -12.08 8.03
N HIS A 53 -9.91 -10.84 8.09
CA HIS A 53 -8.56 -10.51 7.66
C HIS A 53 -7.98 -9.35 8.45
N HIS A 54 -6.75 -9.51 8.93
CA HIS A 54 -5.96 -8.44 9.55
C HIS A 54 -4.55 -8.43 8.97
N CYS A 55 -4.10 -7.27 8.52
CA CYS A 55 -2.72 -7.10 8.12
C CYS A 55 -2.14 -5.78 8.61
N LYS A 56 -0.81 -5.77 8.75
CA LYS A 56 -0.04 -4.61 9.17
C LYS A 56 1.07 -4.37 8.17
N MET A 57 1.23 -3.12 7.79
CA MET A 57 2.15 -2.69 6.76
C MET A 57 3.01 -1.52 7.24
N GLU A 58 4.27 -1.52 6.83
CA GLU A 58 5.19 -0.41 6.98
C GLU A 58 5.50 0.20 5.61
N LEU A 59 5.42 1.53 5.49
CA LEU A 59 5.85 2.23 4.29
C LEU A 59 7.39 2.32 4.28
N VAL A 60 8.03 1.51 3.43
CA VAL A 60 9.51 1.38 3.42
C VAL A 60 10.18 2.21 2.32
N GLU A 61 9.45 2.62 1.29
CA GLU A 61 9.97 3.49 0.23
C GLU A 61 8.88 4.39 -0.33
N LEU A 62 9.19 5.67 -0.52
CA LEU A 62 8.29 6.64 -1.13
C LEU A 62 9.09 7.62 -2.01
N VAL A 63 9.06 7.41 -3.32
CA VAL A 63 9.69 8.27 -4.33
C VAL A 63 8.59 8.98 -5.12
N PRO A 64 8.40 10.31 -4.95
CA PRO A 64 7.30 11.05 -5.55
C PRO A 64 7.14 10.79 -7.06
N ASN A 65 5.92 10.47 -7.48
CA ASN A 65 5.53 10.22 -8.88
C ASN A 65 6.27 9.06 -9.56
N LYS A 66 6.92 8.17 -8.80
CA LYS A 66 7.74 7.07 -9.36
C LYS A 66 7.51 5.73 -8.69
N LYS A 67 7.53 5.68 -7.36
CA LYS A 67 7.53 4.40 -6.63
C LYS A 67 7.03 4.55 -5.20
N VAL A 68 6.30 3.54 -4.76
CA VAL A 68 5.96 3.31 -3.36
C VAL A 68 6.17 1.82 -3.06
N ALA A 69 6.65 1.49 -1.88
CA ALA A 69 6.80 0.11 -1.42
C ALA A 69 6.33 -0.02 0.03
N TRP A 70 5.51 -1.04 0.28
CA TRP A 70 5.06 -1.42 1.61
C TRP A 70 5.62 -2.79 1.99
N LEU A 71 6.11 -2.92 3.21
CA LEU A 71 6.50 -4.18 3.82
C LEU A 71 5.32 -4.70 4.64
N VAL A 72 4.85 -5.91 4.33
CA VAL A 72 3.86 -6.60 5.15
C VAL A 72 4.57 -7.19 6.37
N THR A 73 4.26 -6.67 7.56
CA THR A 73 4.88 -7.13 8.82
C THR A 73 4.04 -8.17 9.53
N GLU A 74 2.71 -8.13 9.36
CA GLU A 74 1.76 -9.09 9.93
C GLU A 74 0.64 -9.36 8.91
N ASN A 75 0.17 -10.61 8.80
CA ASN A 75 -0.86 -11.01 7.84
C ASN A 75 -1.58 -12.27 8.34
N HIS A 76 -2.85 -12.11 8.73
CA HIS A 76 -3.70 -13.13 9.34
C HIS A 76 -5.08 -13.16 8.68
#